data_AF-A0A6N9L5N3-F1
#
_entry.id   AF-A0A6N9L5N3-F1
#
_cell.length_a   1.000
_cell.length_b   1.000
_cell.length_c   1.000
_cell.angle_alpha   90.00
_cell.angle_beta   90.00
_cell.angle_gamma   90.00
#
_symmetry.space_group_name_H-M   'P 1'
#
loop_
_entity.id
_entity.type
_entity.pdbx_description
1 polymer ?
#
loop_
_entity_poly.entity_id
_entity_poly.type
_entity_poly.pdbx_seq_one_letter_code
_entity_poly.pdbx_strand_id
1 'polypeptide(L)'
;MNIYDKLEQLSLTESEKILIDYVIEHSEDIMNMSASDISKNSYVSVSTIYRIIDKLELSGLQAFKSHIHFDRERYQKELISVDYNYPFRINNTNHEIMTKMLNLYDQTLHSTLNLVNLDEFGKIV
;
A
#
# COMPACT_ATOMS: atom_id res chain seq x y z
N MET A 1 -7.20 -5.51 3.39
CA MET A 1 -5.75 -5.30 3.58
C MET A 1 -5.23 -4.69 2.29
N ASN A 2 -4.53 -3.57 2.36
CA ASN A 2 -4.06 -2.87 1.16
C ASN A 2 -2.91 -3.69 0.52
N ILE A 3 -2.53 -3.40 -0.74
CA ILE A 3 -1.45 -4.14 -1.41
C ILE A 3 -0.08 -3.95 -0.75
N TYR A 4 0.18 -2.81 -0.11
CA TYR A 4 1.42 -2.50 0.58
C TYR A 4 1.61 -3.32 1.85
N ASP A 5 0.57 -3.47 2.68
CA ASP A 5 0.54 -4.36 3.84
C ASP A 5 0.91 -5.80 3.43
N LYS A 6 0.36 -6.25 2.30
CA LYS A 6 0.65 -7.58 1.75
C LYS A 6 2.11 -7.68 1.32
N LEU A 7 2.64 -6.65 0.65
CA LEU A 7 4.03 -6.62 0.19
C LEU A 7 5.03 -6.68 1.36
N GLU A 8 4.74 -6.02 2.48
CA GLU A 8 5.59 -6.07 3.69
C GLU A 8 5.64 -7.46 4.33
N GLN A 9 4.59 -8.26 4.18
CA GLN A 9 4.51 -9.62 4.71
C GLN A 9 5.16 -10.67 3.79
N LEU A 10 5.45 -10.32 2.53
CA LEU A 10 6.02 -11.24 1.56
C LEU A 10 7.53 -11.37 1.67
N SER A 11 8.03 -12.59 1.58
CA SER A 11 9.45 -12.84 1.32
C SER A 11 9.75 -12.63 -0.16
N LEU A 12 10.40 -11.50 -0.47
CA LEU A 12 10.75 -11.07 -1.83
C LEU A 12 12.22 -11.38 -2.16
N THR A 13 12.46 -11.87 -3.38
CA THR A 13 13.81 -11.93 -3.96
C THR A 13 14.32 -10.53 -4.29
N GLU A 14 15.61 -10.40 -4.58
CA GLU A 14 16.19 -9.10 -4.97
C GLU A 14 15.53 -8.50 -6.21
N SER A 15 15.31 -9.30 -7.27
CA SER A 15 14.62 -8.83 -8.47
C SER A 15 13.16 -8.45 -8.20
N GLU A 16 12.50 -9.14 -7.28
CA GLU A 16 11.13 -8.79 -6.88
C GLU A 16 11.11 -7.47 -6.09
N LYS A 17 12.08 -7.22 -5.21
CA LYS A 17 12.23 -5.93 -4.51
C LYS A 17 12.45 -4.78 -5.49
N ILE A 18 13.38 -4.95 -6.45
CA ILE A 18 13.64 -3.95 -7.50
C ILE A 18 12.36 -3.63 -8.29
N LEU A 19 11.57 -4.65 -8.64
CA LEU A 19 10.28 -4.44 -9.29
C LEU A 19 9.32 -3.63 -8.41
N ILE A 20 9.19 -3.99 -7.13
CA ILE A 20 8.27 -3.33 -6.21
C ILE A 20 8.66 -1.87 -5.99
N ASP A 21 9.94 -1.59 -5.74
CA ASP A 21 10.45 -0.22 -5.57
C ASP A 21 10.11 0.65 -6.79
N TYR A 22 10.38 0.11 -7.99
CA TYR A 22 10.07 0.80 -9.25
C TYR A 22 8.57 1.10 -9.40
N VAL A 23 7.68 0.12 -9.21
CA VAL A 23 6.24 0.35 -9.44
C VAL A 23 5.62 1.26 -8.39
N ILE A 24 6.17 1.33 -7.18
CA ILE A 24 5.72 2.25 -6.14
C ILE A 24 6.12 3.68 -6.50
N GLU A 25 7.39 3.89 -6.89
CA GLU A 25 7.92 5.20 -7.30
C GLU A 25 7.18 5.75 -8.54
N HIS A 26 6.87 4.88 -9.50
CA HIS A 26 6.26 5.23 -10.79
C HIS A 26 4.78 4.83 -10.94
N SER A 27 4.07 4.67 -9.82
CA SER A 27 2.69 4.18 -9.73
C SER A 27 1.65 4.92 -10.59
N GLU A 28 1.86 6.21 -10.89
CA GLU A 28 1.02 6.95 -11.85
C GLU A 28 1.27 6.50 -13.30
N ASP A 29 2.54 6.33 -13.66
CA ASP A 29 2.97 6.06 -15.03
C ASP A 29 2.68 4.61 -15.45
N ILE A 30 2.81 3.66 -14.52
CA ILE A 30 2.63 2.22 -14.80
C ILE A 30 1.24 1.87 -15.31
N MET A 31 0.23 2.71 -15.04
CA MET A 31 -1.14 2.49 -15.53
C MET A 31 -1.17 2.36 -17.06
N ASN A 32 -0.31 3.11 -17.75
CA ASN A 32 -0.22 3.14 -19.21
C ASN A 32 0.86 2.20 -19.80
N MET A 33 1.61 1.48 -18.97
CA MET A 33 2.73 0.63 -19.41
C MET A 33 2.32 -0.82 -19.66
N SER A 34 2.85 -1.49 -20.69
CA SER A 34 2.69 -2.95 -20.80
C SER A 34 3.61 -3.70 -19.82
N ALA A 35 3.43 -5.02 -19.65
CA ALA A 35 4.39 -5.84 -18.89
C ALA A 35 5.82 -5.74 -19.45
N SER A 36 5.95 -5.61 -20.77
CA SER A 36 7.25 -5.45 -21.42
C SER A 36 7.88 -4.10 -21.10
N ASP A 37 7.07 -3.04 -21.02
CA ASP A 37 7.57 -1.71 -20.68
C ASP A 37 8.03 -1.66 -19.23
N ILE A 38 7.24 -2.21 -18.29
CA ILE A 38 7.63 -2.30 -16.87
C ILE A 38 8.93 -3.10 -16.74
N SER A 39 8.99 -4.27 -17.39
CA SER A 39 10.18 -5.12 -17.40
C SER A 39 11.44 -4.39 -17.89
N LYS A 40 11.34 -3.63 -18.97
CA LYS A 40 12.46 -2.86 -19.53
C LYS A 40 12.91 -1.74 -18.60
N ASN A 41 11.96 -0.98 -18.06
CA ASN A 41 12.27 0.20 -17.25
C ASN A 41 12.75 -0.17 -15.83
N SER A 42 12.26 -1.28 -15.26
CA SER A 42 12.69 -1.76 -13.95
C SER A 42 13.86 -2.75 -14.00
N TYR A 43 14.37 -3.07 -15.20
CA TYR A 43 15.45 -4.04 -15.41
C TYR A 43 15.19 -5.44 -14.84
N VAL A 44 13.94 -5.87 -14.81
CA VAL A 44 13.55 -7.23 -14.37
C VAL A 44 12.89 -8.00 -15.50
N SER A 45 12.80 -9.33 -15.39
CA SER A 45 12.09 -10.12 -16.39
C SER A 45 10.57 -9.95 -16.27
N VAL A 46 9.84 -10.09 -17.38
CA VAL A 46 8.38 -10.19 -17.38
C VAL A 46 7.88 -11.32 -16.46
N SER A 47 8.63 -12.42 -16.36
CA SER A 47 8.30 -13.52 -15.43
C SER A 47 8.37 -13.11 -13.95
N THR A 48 9.23 -12.16 -13.59
CA THR A 48 9.29 -11.61 -12.22
C THR A 48 8.00 -10.88 -11.86
N ILE A 49 7.44 -10.14 -12.83
CA ILE A 49 6.17 -9.43 -12.67
C ILE A 49 5.03 -10.41 -12.37
N TYR A 50 4.89 -11.46 -13.18
CA TYR A 50 3.81 -12.44 -12.99
C TYR A 50 3.98 -13.28 -11.72
N ARG A 51 5.22 -13.61 -11.32
CA ARG A 51 5.47 -14.24 -10.02
C ARG A 51 4.98 -13.40 -8.85
N ILE A 52 5.13 -12.08 -8.91
CA ILE A 52 4.63 -11.17 -7.86
C ILE A 52 3.12 -11.10 -7.87
N ILE A 53 2.51 -11.02 -9.04
CA ILE A 53 1.05 -11.07 -9.23
C ILE A 53 0.49 -12.35 -8.61
N ASP A 54 1.13 -13.50 -8.85
CA ASP A 54 0.74 -14.79 -8.28
C ASP A 54 0.90 -14.81 -6.75
N LYS A 55 2.03 -14.30 -6.22
CA LYS A 55 2.27 -14.19 -4.76
C LYS A 55 1.25 -13.30 -4.05
N LEU A 56 0.73 -12.28 -4.74
CA LEU A 56 -0.29 -11.37 -4.23
C LEU A 56 -1.72 -11.88 -4.47
N GLU A 57 -1.86 -13.04 -5.12
CA GLU A 57 -3.12 -13.68 -5.48
C GLU A 57 -4.02 -12.77 -6.33
N LEU A 58 -3.40 -12.05 -7.28
CA LEU A 58 -4.09 -11.11 -8.15
C LEU A 58 -4.42 -11.76 -9.50
N SER A 59 -5.52 -11.32 -10.12
CA SER A 59 -6.02 -11.88 -11.38
C SER A 59 -5.17 -11.55 -12.61
N GLY A 60 -4.21 -10.62 -12.49
CA GLY A 60 -3.32 -10.25 -13.57
C GLY A 60 -2.72 -8.85 -13.43
N LEU A 61 -2.04 -8.42 -14.48
CA LEU A 61 -1.29 -7.16 -14.50
C LEU A 61 -2.18 -5.92 -14.24
N GLN A 62 -3.40 -5.90 -14.80
CA GLN A 62 -4.28 -4.75 -14.62
C GLN A 62 -4.75 -4.60 -13.18
N ALA A 63 -5.07 -5.72 -12.51
CA ALA A 63 -5.40 -5.71 -11.08
C ALA A 63 -4.20 -5.23 -10.25
N PHE A 64 -3.00 -5.72 -10.56
CA PHE A 64 -1.77 -5.28 -9.90
C PHE A 64 -1.52 -3.77 -10.01
N LYS A 65 -1.55 -3.20 -11.22
CA LYS A 65 -1.39 -1.76 -11.41
C LYS A 65 -2.46 -0.95 -10.69
N SER A 66 -3.72 -1.39 -10.80
CA SER A 66 -4.85 -0.74 -10.14
C SER A 66 -4.62 -0.67 -8.63
N HIS A 67 -4.24 -1.78 -7.99
CA HIS A 67 -3.94 -1.80 -6.57
C HIS A 67 -2.75 -0.92 -6.20
N ILE A 68 -1.63 -0.99 -6.95
CA ILE A 68 -0.46 -0.13 -6.69
C ILE A 68 -0.83 1.35 -6.78
N HIS A 69 -1.61 1.75 -7.78
CA HIS A 69 -2.02 3.15 -7.95
C HIS A 69 -3.01 3.61 -6.87
N PHE A 70 -4.12 2.88 -6.66
CA PHE A 70 -5.18 3.32 -5.75
C PHE A 70 -4.81 3.18 -4.27
N ASP A 71 -4.05 2.16 -3.88
CA ASP A 71 -3.66 1.99 -2.49
C ASP A 71 -2.52 2.96 -2.09
N ARG A 72 -1.90 3.67 -3.05
CA ARG A 72 -0.80 4.59 -2.79
C ARG A 72 -1.18 5.76 -1.91
N GLU A 73 -2.32 6.40 -2.18
CA GLU A 73 -2.78 7.54 -1.36
C GLU A 73 -2.98 7.12 0.10
N ARG A 74 -3.41 5.87 0.31
CA ARG A 74 -3.57 5.28 1.64
C ARG A 74 -2.21 4.97 2.29
N TYR A 75 -1.29 4.37 1.56
CA TYR A 75 0.08 4.08 2.04
C TYR A 75 0.89 5.34 2.36
N GLN A 76 0.79 6.39 1.53
CA GLN A 76 1.46 7.67 1.78
C GLN A 76 0.90 8.38 3.03
N LYS A 77 -0.41 8.27 3.27
CA LYS A 77 -1.01 8.77 4.51
C LYS A 77 -0.55 8.00 5.74
N GLU A 78 -0.29 6.69 5.62
CA GLU A 78 0.24 5.84 6.69
C GLU A 78 1.74 6.08 6.97
N LEU A 79 2.58 6.36 5.96
CA LEU A 79 4.01 6.68 6.12
C LEU A 79 4.27 8.03 6.82
N ILE A 80 3.35 8.99 6.71
CA ILE A 80 3.42 10.29 7.43
C ILE A 80 3.01 10.12 8.90
N SER A 81 2.58 8.92 9.29
CA SER A 81 1.68 8.73 10.40
C SER A 81 2.35 7.99 11.54
N VAL A 82 2.22 8.62 12.70
CA VAL A 82 2.44 8.13 14.05
C VAL A 82 2.49 6.60 14.17
N ASP A 83 3.61 6.06 14.67
CA ASP A 83 3.70 4.68 15.15
C ASP A 83 2.61 4.42 16.21
N TYR A 84 1.63 3.58 15.88
CA TYR A 84 0.52 3.23 16.78
C TYR A 84 0.95 2.66 18.12
N ASN A 85 2.04 1.88 18.12
CA ASN A 85 2.52 1.21 19.32
C ASN A 85 3.24 2.21 20.23
N TYR A 86 3.91 3.21 19.63
CA TYR A 86 4.67 4.22 20.35
C TYR A 86 4.43 5.64 19.79
N PRO A 87 3.22 6.18 19.95
CA PRO A 87 2.83 7.41 19.28
C PRO A 87 3.54 8.64 19.83
N PHE A 88 3.91 8.63 21.11
CA PHE A 88 4.50 9.77 21.80
C PHE A 88 5.93 9.44 22.23
N ARG A 89 6.82 10.45 22.15
CA ARG A 89 8.19 10.39 22.67
C ARG A 89 8.36 11.39 23.80
N ILE A 90 9.30 11.11 24.70
CA ILE A 90 9.54 11.94 25.90
C ILE A 90 9.93 13.38 25.57
N ASN A 91 10.49 13.61 24.39
CA ASN A 91 10.91 14.92 23.91
C ASN A 91 9.88 15.60 22.99
N ASN A 92 8.68 15.04 22.83
CA ASN A 92 7.66 15.71 22.03
C ASN A 92 7.09 16.93 22.75
N THR A 93 6.94 18.01 21.99
CA THR A 93 6.22 19.19 22.47
C THR A 93 4.72 18.92 22.55
N ASN A 94 4.00 19.72 23.33
CA ASN A 94 2.54 19.61 23.42
C ASN A 94 1.86 19.72 22.04
N HIS A 95 2.36 20.61 21.16
CA HIS A 95 1.83 20.76 19.81
C HIS A 95 2.05 19.49 18.99
N GLU A 96 3.25 18.90 19.03
CA GLU A 96 3.52 17.63 18.34
C GLU A 96 2.62 16.51 18.86
N ILE A 97 2.42 16.41 20.18
CA ILE A 97 1.50 15.43 20.77
C ILE A 97 0.09 15.63 20.22
N MET A 98 -0.42 16.87 20.18
CA MET A 98 -1.76 17.18 19.66
C MET A 98 -1.90 16.84 18.17
N THR A 99 -0.92 17.18 17.34
CA THR A 99 -0.92 16.82 15.92
C THR A 99 -0.89 15.31 15.73
N LYS A 100 -0.11 14.59 16.54
CA LYS A 100 -0.06 13.13 16.49
C LYS A 100 -1.37 12.50 16.95
N MET A 101 -2.02 13.03 17.98
CA MET A 101 -3.36 12.59 18.40
C MET A 101 -4.38 12.78 17.28
N LEU A 102 -4.39 13.95 16.64
CA LEU A 102 -5.28 14.21 15.51
C LEU A 102 -5.09 13.16 14.40
N ASN A 103 -3.84 12.89 14.02
CA ASN A 103 -3.53 11.90 12.99
C ASN A 103 -3.92 10.48 13.39
N LEU A 104 -3.77 10.09 14.65
CA LEU A 104 -4.21 8.77 15.13
C LEU A 104 -5.73 8.62 15.05
N TYR A 105 -6.49 9.65 15.43
CA TYR A 105 -7.95 9.60 15.37
C TYR A 105 -8.46 9.54 13.92
N ASP A 106 -7.88 10.35 13.03
CA ASP A 106 -8.24 10.35 11.62
C ASP A 106 -8.05 8.96 10.99
N GLN A 107 -6.89 8.35 11.24
CA GLN A 107 -6.62 7.00 10.74
C GLN A 107 -7.48 5.92 11.41
N THR A 108 -7.79 6.05 12.70
CA THR A 108 -8.70 5.13 13.38
C THR A 108 -10.06 5.14 12.71
N LEU A 109 -10.61 6.33 12.42
CA LEU A 109 -11.88 6.50 11.73
C LEU A 109 -11.85 5.87 10.33
N HIS A 110 -10.81 6.14 9.55
CA HIS A 110 -10.63 5.55 8.22
C HIS A 110 -10.51 4.02 8.29
N SER A 111 -9.74 3.49 9.24
CA SER A 111 -9.55 2.06 9.42
C SER A 111 -10.85 1.37 9.82
N THR A 112 -11.60 1.94 10.77
CA THR A 112 -12.91 1.44 11.17
C THR A 112 -13.86 1.39 9.98
N LEU A 113 -13.96 2.46 9.19
CA LEU A 113 -14.83 2.50 8.01
C LEU A 113 -14.47 1.39 7.01
N ASN A 114 -13.18 1.15 6.78
CA ASN A 114 -12.69 0.12 5.87
C ASN A 114 -12.92 -1.31 6.35
N LEU A 115 -13.15 -1.51 7.65
CA LEU A 115 -13.50 -2.83 8.22
C LEU A 115 -15.00 -3.11 8.17
N VAL A 116 -15.84 -2.10 7.87
CA VAL A 116 -17.29 -2.30 7.76
C VAL A 116 -17.60 -3.15 6.52
N ASN A 117 -18.22 -4.31 6.75
CA ASN A 117 -18.81 -5.10 5.68
C ASN A 117 -20.19 -4.56 5.32
N LEU A 118 -20.31 -3.91 4.15
CA LEU A 118 -21.56 -3.29 3.71
C LEU A 118 -22.69 -4.31 3.47
N ASP A 119 -22.36 -5.54 3.08
CA ASP A 119 -23.35 -6.59 2.85
C ASP A 119 -23.97 -7.09 4.17
N GLU A 120 -23.19 -7.10 5.26
CA GLU A 120 -23.71 -7.39 6.60
C GLU A 120 -24.46 -6.20 7.18
N PHE A 121 -23.92 -4.99 7.00
CA PHE A 121 -24.55 -3.77 7.47
C PHE A 121 -25.96 -3.60 6.88
N GLY A 122 -26.12 -3.80 5.57
CA GLY A 122 -27.41 -3.71 4.88
C GLY A 122 -28.44 -4.79 5.26
N LYS A 123 -28.06 -5.82 6.04
CA LYS A 123 -29.00 -6.80 6.60
C LYS A 123 -29.58 -6.35 7.94
N ILE A 124 -28.92 -5.39 8.61
CA ILE A 124 -29.28 -4.91 9.95
C ILE A 124 -30.11 -3.64 9.88
N VAL A 125 -29.91 -2.81 8.84
CA VAL A 125 -30.66 -1.57 8.59
C VAL A 125 -31.79 -1.82 7.61
#